data_AF-A0A7J4DNB5-F1
#
_entry.id   AF-A0A7J4DNB5-F1
#
_cell.length_a   1.000
_cell.length_b   1.000
_cell.length_c   1.000
_cell.angle_alpha   90.00
_cell.angle_beta   90.00
_cell.angle_gamma   90.00
#
_symmetry.space_group_name_H-M   'P 1'
#
loop_
_entity.id
_entity.type
_entity.pdbx_description
1 polymer ?
#
loop_
_entity_poly.entity_id
_entity_poly.type
_entity_poly.pdbx_seq_one_letter_code
_entity_poly.pdbx_strand_id
1 'polypeptide(L)'
;MLLNNGYTFRGVDLAISSGIAAAETFMTSQKINDFSNSSLSNYEKLLYKYNVLTDIKKFKKGPKYMENKRLYSDYPRLICNIFENLYNIDGNSQKLMREIIRSSMKNNKVSSINLILDSLKGSNAL
;
A
#
# COMPACT_ATOMS: atom_id res chain seq x y z
N MET A 1 -1.98 1.91 14.32
CA MET A 1 -1.57 1.31 13.04
C MET A 1 -1.12 2.45 12.14
N LEU A 2 0.12 2.45 11.64
CA LEU A 2 0.57 3.44 10.67
C LEU A 2 0.09 3.00 9.29
N LEU A 3 -0.64 3.87 8.59
CA LEU A 3 -0.94 3.66 7.17
C LEU A 3 0.33 3.96 6.37
N ASN A 4 0.93 2.89 5.85
CA ASN A 4 2.07 2.94 4.97
C ASN A 4 1.62 2.42 3.59
N ASN A 5 1.43 3.35 2.67
CA ASN A 5 1.04 3.05 1.29
C ASN A 5 2.25 2.85 0.37
N GLY A 6 3.44 2.59 0.91
CA GLY A 6 4.68 2.42 0.14
C GLY A 6 5.31 3.73 -0.33
N TYR A 7 4.54 4.81 -0.48
CA TYR A 7 5.03 6.14 -0.91
C TYR A 7 4.69 7.28 0.05
N THR A 8 3.65 7.14 0.89
CA THR A 8 3.26 8.15 1.89
C THR A 8 2.98 7.50 3.24
N PHE A 9 3.47 8.14 4.31
CA PHE A 9 3.21 7.75 5.70
C PHE A 9 2.11 8.65 6.27
N ARG A 10 0.85 8.20 6.22
CA ARG A 10 -0.30 9.01 6.66
C ARG A 10 -0.79 8.71 8.07
N GLY A 11 -0.03 7.93 8.84
CA GLY A 11 -0.42 7.55 10.19
C GLY A 11 -0.58 8.73 11.15
N VAL A 12 0.22 9.79 10.99
CA VAL A 12 0.17 10.99 11.84
C VAL A 12 -1.07 11.83 11.54
N ASP A 13 -1.33 12.12 10.26
CA ASP A 13 -2.52 12.87 9.82
C ASP A 13 -3.81 12.22 10.36
N LEU A 14 -3.92 10.90 10.21
CA LEU A 14 -5.09 10.14 10.65
C LEU A 14 -5.26 10.17 12.17
N ALA A 15 -4.15 10.13 12.93
CA ALA A 15 -4.18 10.25 14.39
C ALA A 15 -4.66 11.64 14.82
N ILE A 16 -4.18 12.70 14.16
CA ILE A 16 -4.62 14.08 14.42
C ILE A 16 -6.12 14.23 14.10
N SER A 17 -6.56 13.80 12.91
CA SER A 17 -7.97 13.87 12.53
C SER A 17 -8.88 13.05 13.45
N SER A 18 -8.40 11.88 13.92
CA SER A 18 -9.10 11.07 14.91
C SER A 18 -9.21 11.78 16.26
N GLY A 19 -8.16 12.47 16.70
CA GLY A 19 -8.18 13.31 17.90
C GLY A 19 -9.17 14.47 17.80
N ILE A 20 -9.22 15.16 16.65
CA ILE A 20 -10.19 16.22 16.38
C ILE A 20 -11.63 15.69 16.46
N ALA A 21 -11.90 14.54 15.81
CA ALA A 21 -13.22 13.90 15.87
C ALA A 21 -13.63 13.54 17.31
N ALA A 22 -12.69 13.06 18.13
CA ALA A 22 -12.96 12.71 19.53
C ALA A 22 -13.28 13.97 20.36
N ALA A 23 -12.49 15.04 20.20
CA ALA A 23 -12.71 16.30 20.88
C ALA A 23 -14.07 16.92 20.50
N GLU A 24 -14.41 16.97 19.21
CA GLU A 24 -15.71 17.46 18.76
C GLU A 24 -16.87 16.64 19.32
N THR A 25 -16.74 15.30 19.34
CA THR A 25 -17.77 14.42 19.92
C THR A 25 -17.97 14.75 21.40
N PHE A 26 -16.89 14.83 22.17
CA PHE A 26 -16.95 15.18 23.59
C PHE A 26 -17.62 16.55 23.81
N MET A 27 -17.23 17.57 23.04
CA MET A 27 -17.83 18.91 23.15
C MET A 27 -19.33 18.90 22.82
N THR A 28 -19.77 18.11 21.83
CA THR A 28 -21.19 17.99 21.50
C THR A 28 -21.97 17.28 22.60
N SER A 29 -21.45 16.16 23.12
CA SER A 29 -22.05 15.39 24.22
C SER A 29 -22.13 16.21 25.51
N GLN A 30 -21.09 16.98 25.82
CA GLN A 30 -21.04 17.83 27.01
C GLN A 30 -22.09 18.95 26.96
N LYS A 31 -22.33 19.56 25.79
CA LYS A 31 -23.33 20.63 25.63
C LYS A 31 -24.76 20.17 25.95
N ILE A 32 -25.07 18.92 25.62
CA ILE A 32 -26.38 18.31 25.89
C ILE A 32 -26.40 17.46 27.17
N ASN A 33 -25.26 17.40 27.86
CA ASN A 33 -25.02 16.59 29.06
C ASN A 33 -25.41 15.11 28.91
N ASP A 34 -25.28 14.58 27.68
CA ASP A 34 -25.60 13.20 27.33
C ASP A 34 -24.34 12.49 26.82
N PHE A 35 -23.87 11.51 27.60
CA PHE A 35 -22.74 10.65 27.29
C PHE A 35 -23.18 9.21 26.97
N SER A 36 -24.44 9.03 26.60
CA SER A 36 -24.96 7.75 26.13
C SER A 36 -24.23 7.25 24.88
N ASN A 37 -24.34 5.96 24.61
CA ASN A 37 -23.84 5.35 23.37
C ASN A 37 -24.39 6.04 22.11
N SER A 38 -25.61 6.58 22.17
CA SER A 38 -26.20 7.30 21.03
C SER A 38 -25.45 8.59 20.74
N SER A 39 -25.18 9.40 21.77
CA SER A 39 -24.42 10.64 21.66
C SER A 39 -22.98 10.38 21.18
N LEU A 40 -22.31 9.39 21.77
CA LEU A 40 -20.92 9.03 21.41
C LEU A 40 -20.77 8.39 20.03
N SER A 41 -21.85 7.84 19.46
CA SER A 41 -21.84 7.31 18.08
C SER A 41 -21.52 8.37 17.02
N ASN A 42 -21.65 9.66 17.36
CA ASN A 42 -21.26 10.75 16.49
C ASN A 42 -19.77 10.73 16.13
N TYR A 43 -18.92 10.17 17.01
CA TYR A 43 -17.50 9.99 16.75
C TYR A 43 -17.24 9.19 15.47
N GLU A 44 -17.94 8.07 15.29
CA GLU A 44 -17.77 7.24 14.09
C GLU A 44 -18.17 8.01 12.83
N LYS A 45 -19.23 8.82 12.90
CA LYS A 45 -19.68 9.67 11.79
C LYS A 45 -18.61 10.69 11.41
N LEU A 46 -17.98 11.34 12.41
CA LEU A 46 -16.89 12.27 12.20
C LEU A 46 -15.65 11.58 11.62
N LEU A 47 -15.35 10.36 12.04
CA LEU A 47 -14.25 9.58 11.47
C LEU A 47 -14.45 9.25 9.99
N TYR A 48 -15.69 9.00 9.53
CA TYR A 48 -15.97 8.90 8.09
C TYR A 48 -15.89 10.25 7.39
N LYS A 49 -16.42 11.31 8.01
CA LYS A 49 -16.39 12.68 7.48
C LYS A 49 -14.96 13.17 7.23
N TYR A 50 -14.02 12.84 8.12
CA TYR A 50 -12.60 13.18 7.97
C TYR A 50 -11.79 12.14 7.21
N ASN A 51 -12.43 11.18 6.54
CA ASN A 51 -11.81 10.11 5.77
C ASN A 51 -10.90 9.15 6.56
N VAL A 52 -10.89 9.22 7.90
CA VAL A 52 -10.03 8.37 8.73
C VAL A 52 -10.40 6.90 8.55
N LEU A 53 -11.68 6.57 8.74
CA LEU A 53 -12.16 5.19 8.57
C LEU A 53 -12.18 4.76 7.10
N THR A 54 -12.43 5.69 6.19
CA THR A 54 -12.42 5.45 4.74
C THR A 54 -11.05 4.97 4.29
N ASP A 55 -9.99 5.69 4.68
CA ASP A 55 -8.60 5.37 4.31
C ASP A 55 -8.13 4.06 4.98
N ILE A 56 -8.43 3.86 6.26
CA ILE A 56 -8.12 2.60 6.96
C ILE A 56 -8.79 1.40 6.29
N LYS A 57 -10.05 1.53 5.87
CA LYS A 57 -10.76 0.45 5.17
C LYS A 57 -10.21 0.20 3.78
N LYS A 58 -9.87 1.26 3.05
CA LYS A 58 -9.33 1.18 1.68
C LYS A 58 -8.01 0.40 1.64
N PHE A 59 -7.09 0.70 2.55
CA PHE A 59 -5.75 0.12 2.55
C PHE A 59 -5.56 -1.01 3.57
N LYS A 60 -6.64 -1.61 4.08
CA LYS A 60 -6.57 -2.72 5.06
C LYS A 60 -5.74 -3.92 4.60
N LYS A 61 -5.59 -4.11 3.28
CA LYS A 61 -4.80 -5.21 2.68
C LYS A 61 -3.32 -4.86 2.51
N GLY A 62 -2.95 -3.58 2.64
CA GLY A 62 -1.58 -3.07 2.48
C GLY A 62 -0.55 -3.82 3.33
N PRO A 63 -0.75 -3.97 4.65
CA PRO A 63 0.20 -4.67 5.51
C PRO A 63 0.49 -6.11 5.05
N LYS A 64 -0.57 -6.87 4.71
CA LYS A 64 -0.45 -8.25 4.22
C LYS A 64 0.25 -8.33 2.85
N TYR A 65 0.08 -7.32 2.00
CA TYR A 65 0.81 -7.25 0.74
C TYR A 65 2.31 -7.00 0.98
N MET A 66 2.65 -6.11 1.91
CA MET A 66 4.03 -5.80 2.28
C MET A 66 4.76 -6.95 2.99
N GLU A 67 4.07 -7.99 3.48
CA GLU A 67 4.72 -9.21 3.98
C GLU A 67 5.36 -10.06 2.86
N ASN A 68 5.06 -9.78 1.59
CA ASN A 68 5.60 -10.52 0.47
C ASN A 68 7.10 -10.23 0.26
N LYS A 69 7.96 -11.14 0.73
CA LYS A 69 9.42 -11.08 0.62
C LYS A 69 9.94 -10.83 -0.80
N ARG A 70 9.18 -11.24 -1.83
CA ARG A 70 9.56 -11.07 -3.25
C ARG A 70 9.64 -9.61 -3.67
N LEU A 71 8.84 -8.74 -3.04
CA LEU A 71 8.85 -7.30 -3.29
C LEU A 71 10.21 -6.66 -3.00
N TYR A 72 10.95 -7.22 -2.05
CA TYR A 72 12.22 -6.66 -1.57
C TYR A 72 13.46 -7.41 -2.06
N SER A 73 13.29 -8.57 -2.69
CA SER A 73 14.40 -9.44 -3.10
C SER A 73 14.35 -9.75 -4.59
N ASP A 74 13.35 -10.52 -5.00
CA ASP A 74 13.24 -11.06 -6.36
C ASP A 74 12.96 -9.97 -7.40
N TYR A 75 12.05 -9.02 -7.11
CA TYR A 75 11.67 -7.99 -8.08
C TYR A 75 12.76 -6.94 -8.33
N PRO A 76 13.43 -6.37 -7.30
CA PRO A 76 14.56 -5.47 -7.54
C PRO A 76 15.67 -6.16 -8.34
N ARG A 77 16.02 -7.41 -8.00
CA ARG A 77 17.04 -8.18 -8.72
C ARG A 77 16.65 -8.43 -10.17
N LEU A 78 15.38 -8.77 -10.42
CA LEU A 78 14.87 -8.99 -11.77
C LEU A 78 14.92 -7.70 -12.61
N ILE A 79 14.55 -6.56 -12.04
CA ILE A 79 14.62 -5.26 -12.71
C ILE A 79 16.07 -4.90 -13.04
N CYS A 80 16.99 -5.02 -12.08
CA CYS A 80 18.42 -4.79 -12.30
C CYS A 80 18.96 -5.67 -13.42
N ASN A 81 18.67 -6.98 -13.40
CA ASN A 81 19.12 -7.91 -14.44
C ASN A 81 18.54 -7.59 -15.83
N ILE A 82 17.29 -7.09 -15.90
CA ILE A 82 16.71 -6.64 -17.17
C ILE A 82 17.46 -5.43 -17.71
N PHE A 83 17.72 -4.43 -16.86
CA PHE A 83 18.41 -3.21 -17.26
C PHE A 83 19.88 -3.44 -17.60
N GLU A 84 20.56 -4.29 -16.85
CA GLU A 84 21.94 -4.71 -17.15
C GLU A 84 22.00 -5.35 -18.54
N ASN A 85 21.13 -6.31 -18.84
CA ASN A 85 21.11 -6.95 -20.16
C ASN A 85 20.62 -6.04 -21.30
N LEU A 86 19.81 -5.03 -21.01
CA LEU A 86 19.34 -4.05 -22.01
C LEU A 86 20.43 -3.04 -22.38
N TYR A 87 21.22 -2.59 -21.40
CA TYR A 87 22.22 -1.55 -21.59
C TYR A 87 23.65 -2.08 -21.75
N ASN A 88 23.87 -3.38 -21.54
CA ASN A 88 25.18 -3.98 -21.79
C ASN A 88 25.42 -4.14 -23.31
N ILE A 89 26.48 -3.50 -23.80
CA ILE A 89 26.84 -3.49 -25.23
C ILE A 89 27.96 -4.51 -25.44
N ASP A 90 27.57 -5.77 -25.65
CA ASP A 90 28.50 -6.91 -25.81
C ASP A 90 29.00 -7.13 -27.25
N GLY A 91 28.79 -6.17 -28.16
CA GLY A 91 29.19 -6.27 -29.58
C GLY A 91 28.41 -7.29 -30.43
N ASN A 92 27.47 -8.02 -29.84
CA ASN A 92 26.57 -8.96 -30.51
C ASN A 92 25.31 -8.28 -31.06
N SER A 93 24.53 -8.98 -31.90
CA SER A 93 23.26 -8.43 -32.40
C SER A 93 22.31 -8.09 -31.25
N GLN A 94 21.60 -6.96 -31.39
CA GLN A 94 20.66 -6.51 -30.38
C GLN A 94 19.53 -7.54 -30.22
N LYS A 95 19.37 -8.06 -29.01
CA LYS A 95 18.26 -8.96 -28.67
C LYS A 95 16.98 -8.15 -28.52
N LEU A 96 15.85 -8.76 -28.88
CA LEU A 96 14.55 -8.15 -28.62
C LEU A 96 14.32 -8.02 -27.11
N MET A 97 13.70 -6.92 -26.68
CA MET A 97 13.41 -6.68 -25.26
C MET A 97 12.61 -7.83 -24.61
N ARG A 98 11.72 -8.50 -25.38
CA ARG A 98 10.97 -9.67 -24.92
C ARG A 98 11.87 -10.86 -24.56
N GLU A 99 12.98 -11.05 -25.29
CA GLU A 99 13.92 -12.14 -25.05
C GLU A 99 14.73 -11.89 -23.78
N ILE A 100 15.16 -10.64 -23.57
CA ILE A 100 15.87 -10.20 -22.36
C ILE A 100 15.02 -10.35 -21.11
N ILE A 101 13.74 -9.96 -21.18
CA ILE A 101 12.80 -10.15 -20.08
C ILE A 101 12.62 -11.64 -19.80
N ARG A 102 12.44 -12.47 -20.84
CA ARG A 102 12.21 -13.91 -20.69
C ARG A 102 13.43 -14.65 -20.13
N SER A 103 14.65 -14.29 -20.54
CA SER A 103 15.88 -14.85 -19.98
C SER A 103 16.08 -14.41 -18.53
N SER A 104 15.85 -13.13 -18.22
CA SER A 104 15.96 -12.59 -16.86
C SER A 104 14.95 -13.23 -15.90
N MET A 105 13.71 -13.47 -16.33
CA MET A 105 12.72 -14.20 -15.52
C MET A 105 13.16 -15.64 -15.22
N LYS A 106 13.68 -16.36 -16.23
CA LYS A 106 14.21 -17.72 -16.04
C LYS A 106 15.39 -17.75 -15.09
N ASN A 107 16.36 -16.85 -15.26
CA ASN A 107 17.60 -16.80 -14.49
C ASN A 107 17.34 -16.48 -13.01
N ASN A 108 16.36 -15.61 -12.73
CA ASN A 108 15.99 -15.25 -11.36
C ASN A 108 14.96 -16.21 -10.73
N LYS A 109 14.59 -17.31 -11.41
CA LYS A 109 13.56 -18.27 -10.97
C LYS A 109 12.22 -17.61 -10.59
N VAL A 110 11.92 -16.44 -11.15
CA VAL A 110 10.66 -15.75 -10.90
C VAL A 110 9.61 -16.34 -11.82
N SER A 111 8.66 -17.06 -11.22
CA SER A 111 7.51 -17.57 -11.98
C SER A 111 6.63 -16.41 -12.46
N SER A 112 6.33 -16.37 -13.76
CA SER A 112 5.46 -15.37 -14.38
C SER A 112 4.08 -15.28 -13.70
N ILE A 113 3.60 -16.41 -13.17
CA ILE A 113 2.33 -16.51 -12.44
C ILE A 113 2.41 -15.74 -11.12
N ASN A 114 3.52 -15.87 -10.39
CA ASN A 114 3.74 -15.13 -9.15
C ASN A 114 3.82 -13.63 -9.41
N LEU A 115 4.46 -13.22 -10.51
CA LEU A 115 4.53 -11.83 -10.94
C LEU A 115 3.14 -11.24 -11.20
N ILE A 116 2.30 -11.96 -11.96
CA ILE A 116 0.91 -11.52 -12.25
C ILE A 116 0.06 -11.48 -10.98
N LEU A 117 0.13 -12.52 -10.14
CA LEU A 117 -0.62 -12.59 -8.89
C LEU A 117 -0.23 -11.48 -7.93
N ASP A 118 1.06 -11.17 -7.83
CA ASP A 118 1.56 -10.12 -6.94
C ASP A 118 1.20 -8.73 -7.48
N SER A 119 1.21 -8.51 -8.80
CA SER A 119 0.69 -7.29 -9.41
C SER A 119 -0.80 -7.08 -9.12
N LEU A 120 -1.62 -8.14 -9.23
CA LEU A 120 -3.06 -8.08 -8.90
C LEU A 120 -3.31 -7.84 -7.40
N LYS A 121 -2.48 -8.42 -6.53
CA LYS A 121 -2.54 -8.16 -5.08
C LYS A 121 -2.12 -6.74 -4.76
N GLY A 122 -1.10 -6.21 -5.42
CA GLY A 122 -0.63 -4.83 -5.27
C GLY A 122 -1.71 -3.82 -5.64
N SER A 123 -2.36 -3.99 -6.81
CA SER A 123 -3.45 -3.11 -7.25
C SER A 123 -4.67 -3.08 -6.32
N ASN A 124 -4.86 -4.12 -5.51
CA ASN A 124 -5.97 -4.21 -4.56
C ASN A 124 -5.56 -3.80 -3.13
N ALA A 125 -4.29 -3.50 -2.91
CA ALA A 125 -3.70 -3.20 -1.60
C ALA A 125 -3.12 -1.78 -1.51
N LEU A 126 -2.78 -1.18 -2.65
CA LEU A 126 -2.25 0.17 -2.85
C LEU A 126 -3.23 1.04 -3.65
#